data_AF-A0AAD7GIY2-F1
#
_entry.id   AF-A0AAD7GIY2-F1
#
_cell.length_a   1.000
_cell.length_b   1.000
_cell.length_c   1.000
_cell.angle_alpha   90.00
_cell.angle_beta   90.00
_cell.angle_gamma   90.00
#
_symmetry.space_group_name_H-M   'P 1'
#
loop_
_entity.id
_entity.type
_entity.pdbx_description
1 polymer ?
#
loop_
_entity_poly.entity_id
_entity_poly.type
_entity_poly.pdbx_seq_one_letter_code
_entity_poly.pdbx_strand_id
1 'polypeptide(L)'
;MVIGNAVLKLVKQYKFVGIIFSSVDYDIFSAHYAKKSSKARAVANTTFAAKASIGCLPPYEGIRMYMARIDPHLTFGHQTFDTSGCQADGCEVCLDVIKHNLQQLTDVQHEFLRRLLGLHSRSILAHLASTAYLDSLRLALDGEPGWISDICYVLRSLPTPVQFSPQNLTAETVAETISAIETACSQRLAVSLGTMASRLPLIKGR
;
A
#
# COMPACT_ATOMS: atom_id res chain seq x y z
N MET A 1 0.47 -29.35 -16.69
CA MET A 1 1.89 -29.03 -16.42
C MET A 1 2.33 -29.91 -15.25
N VAL A 2 3.48 -30.58 -15.35
CA VAL A 2 3.99 -31.43 -14.28
C VAL A 2 5.24 -30.75 -13.73
N ILE A 3 5.26 -30.45 -12.42
CA ILE A 3 6.46 -29.99 -11.72
C ILE A 3 6.89 -31.14 -10.80
N GLY A 4 8.05 -31.72 -11.06
CA GLY A 4 8.49 -32.95 -10.38
C GLY A 4 7.57 -34.14 -10.71
N ASN A 5 6.96 -34.73 -9.68
CA ASN A 5 6.02 -35.85 -9.80
C ASN A 5 4.53 -35.44 -9.62
N ALA A 6 4.23 -34.16 -9.46
CA ALA A 6 2.87 -33.67 -9.22
C ALA A 6 2.25 -33.08 -10.50
N VAL A 7 1.08 -33.59 -10.88
CA VAL A 7 0.27 -33.02 -11.97
C VAL A 7 -0.45 -31.78 -11.44
N LEU A 8 -0.06 -30.61 -11.93
CA LEU A 8 -0.74 -29.36 -11.58
C LEU A 8 -2.02 -29.22 -12.40
N LYS A 9 -3.15 -29.15 -11.69
CA LYS A 9 -4.45 -28.81 -12.26
C LYS A 9 -4.56 -27.30 -12.38
N LEU A 10 -4.88 -26.81 -13.58
CA LEU A 10 -5.24 -25.41 -13.76
C LEU A 10 -6.60 -25.15 -13.08
N VAL A 11 -6.63 -24.18 -12.18
CA VAL A 11 -7.83 -23.78 -11.45
C VAL A 11 -8.19 -22.35 -11.81
N LYS A 12 -9.47 -22.08 -12.07
CA LYS A 12 -9.97 -20.76 -12.48
C LYS A 12 -9.68 -19.66 -11.46
N GLN A 13 -9.83 -19.97 -10.18
CA GLN A 13 -9.50 -19.08 -9.07
C GLN A 13 -8.84 -19.85 -7.94
N TYR A 14 -7.83 -19.25 -7.32
CA TYR A 14 -7.13 -19.84 -6.20
C TYR A 14 -6.86 -18.77 -5.13
N LYS A 15 -7.12 -19.10 -3.87
CA LYS A 15 -6.80 -18.22 -2.75
C LYS A 15 -5.49 -18.67 -2.12
N PHE A 16 -4.49 -17.79 -2.13
CA PHE A 16 -3.20 -18.05 -1.52
C PHE A 16 -2.83 -16.90 -0.58
N VAL A 17 -2.63 -17.22 0.71
CA VAL A 17 -2.24 -16.26 1.77
C VAL A 17 -3.14 -15.01 1.76
N GLY A 18 -4.46 -15.22 1.75
CA GLY A 18 -5.43 -14.11 1.74
C GLY A 18 -5.79 -13.58 0.34
N ILE A 19 -4.84 -13.61 -0.59
CA ILE A 19 -4.98 -13.06 -1.95
C ILE A 19 -5.74 -14.00 -2.86
N ILE A 20 -6.65 -13.45 -3.67
CA ILE A 20 -7.38 -14.20 -4.70
C ILE A 20 -6.70 -14.00 -6.04
N PHE A 21 -6.24 -15.09 -6.63
CA PHE A 21 -5.71 -15.14 -7.98
C PHE A 21 -6.78 -15.68 -8.92
N SER A 22 -6.97 -15.02 -10.06
CA SER A 22 -7.78 -15.50 -11.17
C SER A 22 -6.89 -15.88 -12.35
N SER A 23 -7.14 -17.05 -12.95
CA SER A 23 -6.46 -17.49 -14.17
C SER A 23 -7.29 -17.25 -15.43
N VAL A 24 -8.50 -16.68 -15.29
CA VAL A 24 -9.48 -16.50 -16.37
C VAL A 24 -9.53 -15.05 -16.81
N ASP A 25 -9.38 -14.13 -15.86
CA ASP A 25 -9.47 -12.70 -16.11
C ASP A 25 -8.13 -12.16 -16.63
N TYR A 26 -8.19 -11.12 -17.46
CA TYR A 26 -6.99 -10.41 -17.93
C TYR A 26 -6.17 -9.86 -16.74
N ASP A 27 -6.85 -9.44 -15.67
CA ASP A 27 -6.22 -9.06 -14.42
C ASP A 27 -6.39 -10.17 -13.36
N ILE A 28 -5.26 -10.77 -13.01
CA ILE A 28 -5.16 -11.85 -12.02
C ILE A 28 -5.66 -11.45 -10.63
N PHE A 29 -5.72 -10.15 -10.31
CA PHE A 29 -6.12 -9.60 -9.01
C PHE A 29 -7.48 -8.88 -9.03
N SER A 30 -8.17 -8.79 -10.18
CA SER A 30 -9.45 -8.07 -10.29
C SER A 30 -10.48 -8.48 -9.23
N ALA A 31 -10.69 -9.78 -9.06
CA ALA A 31 -11.60 -10.34 -8.04
C ALA A 31 -11.16 -9.99 -6.61
N HIS A 32 -9.86 -9.88 -6.37
CA HIS A 32 -9.29 -9.50 -5.08
C HIS A 32 -9.59 -8.02 -4.74
N TYR A 33 -9.34 -7.11 -5.68
CA TYR A 33 -9.64 -5.68 -5.49
C TYR A 33 -11.14 -5.43 -5.29
N ALA A 34 -12.00 -6.11 -6.05
CA ALA A 34 -13.45 -6.00 -5.88
C ALA A 34 -13.91 -6.45 -4.47
N LYS A 35 -13.30 -7.52 -3.95
CA LYS A 35 -13.58 -7.99 -2.58
C LYS A 35 -13.07 -7.02 -1.52
N LYS A 36 -11.88 -6.44 -1.73
CA LYS A 36 -11.31 -5.42 -0.83
C LYS A 36 -12.14 -4.15 -0.81
N SER A 37 -12.53 -3.62 -1.96
CA SER A 37 -13.34 -2.40 -2.04
C SER A 37 -14.71 -2.58 -1.38
N SER A 38 -15.34 -3.75 -1.56
CA SER A 38 -16.59 -4.11 -0.88
C SER A 38 -16.45 -4.13 0.64
N LYS A 39 -15.39 -4.78 1.16
CA LYS A 39 -15.08 -4.78 2.60
C LYS A 39 -14.81 -3.38 3.12
N ALA A 40 -14.03 -2.59 2.39
CA ALA A 40 -13.70 -1.23 2.79
C ALA A 40 -14.95 -0.34 2.90
N ARG A 41 -15.88 -0.49 1.95
CA ARG A 41 -17.18 0.19 1.97
C ARG A 41 -18.05 -0.26 3.14
N ALA A 42 -18.06 -1.56 3.45
CA ALA A 42 -18.77 -2.07 4.62
C ALA A 42 -18.21 -1.47 5.92
N VAL A 43 -16.89 -1.43 6.09
CA VAL A 43 -16.23 -0.81 7.23
C VAL A 43 -16.55 0.69 7.34
N ALA A 44 -16.48 1.43 6.23
CA ALA A 44 -16.86 2.85 6.19
C ALA A 44 -18.30 3.05 6.68
N ASN A 45 -19.24 2.26 6.16
CA ASN A 45 -20.65 2.35 6.54
C ASN A 45 -20.86 1.98 8.02
N THR A 46 -20.20 0.95 8.53
CA THR A 46 -20.27 0.59 9.95
C THR A 46 -19.72 1.69 10.85
N THR A 47 -18.61 2.33 10.45
CA THR A 47 -18.02 3.47 11.18
C THR A 47 -19.01 4.63 11.27
N PHE A 48 -19.71 4.96 10.18
CA PHE A 48 -20.75 5.98 10.21
C PHE A 48 -22.03 5.53 10.91
N ALA A 49 -22.36 4.24 10.94
CA ALA A 49 -23.49 3.73 11.70
C ALA A 49 -23.29 3.93 13.21
N ALA A 50 -22.05 3.83 13.71
CA ALA A 50 -21.73 4.12 15.11
C ALA A 50 -22.03 5.58 15.51
N LYS A 51 -22.10 6.51 14.54
CA LYS A 51 -22.54 7.88 14.79
C LYS A 51 -23.96 7.94 15.34
N ALA A 52 -24.85 7.00 14.99
CA ALA A 52 -26.19 6.95 15.56
C ALA A 52 -26.17 6.70 17.07
N SER A 53 -25.15 6.01 17.57
CA SER A 53 -24.99 5.66 18.99
C SER A 53 -24.23 6.73 19.78
N ILE A 54 -23.25 7.38 19.14
CA ILE A 54 -22.29 8.31 19.78
C ILE A 54 -22.63 9.78 19.50
N GLY A 55 -23.54 10.04 18.55
CA GLY A 55 -24.00 11.38 18.16
C GLY A 55 -23.08 12.06 17.15
N CYS A 56 -21.88 12.46 17.59
CA CYS A 56 -20.85 13.03 16.72
C CYS A 56 -19.60 12.12 16.70
N LEU A 57 -19.06 11.91 15.50
CA LEU A 57 -17.80 11.19 15.32
C LEU A 57 -16.75 12.23 14.90
N PRO A 58 -15.82 12.61 15.77
CA PRO A 58 -14.79 13.55 15.38
C PRO A 58 -13.85 12.91 14.35
N PRO A 59 -13.22 13.71 13.47
CA PRO A 59 -12.41 13.18 12.37
C PRO A 59 -11.24 12.30 12.82
N TYR A 60 -10.59 12.63 13.92
CA TYR A 60 -9.46 11.86 14.44
C TYR A 60 -9.88 10.44 14.83
N GLU A 61 -10.93 10.29 15.64
CA GLU A 61 -11.48 9.00 16.05
C GLU A 61 -12.05 8.23 14.86
N GLY A 62 -12.72 8.92 13.93
CA GLY A 62 -13.27 8.29 12.73
C GLY A 62 -12.19 7.71 11.83
N ILE A 63 -11.10 8.44 11.60
CA ILE A 63 -9.93 7.93 10.86
C ILE A 63 -9.33 6.74 11.60
N ARG A 64 -9.14 6.81 12.92
CA ARG A 64 -8.59 5.70 13.71
C ARG A 64 -9.46 4.45 13.65
N MET A 65 -10.78 4.58 13.79
CA MET A 65 -11.71 3.44 13.70
C MET A 65 -11.71 2.82 12.31
N TYR A 66 -11.66 3.65 11.26
CA TYR A 66 -11.59 3.20 9.89
C TYR A 66 -10.26 2.48 9.60
N MET A 67 -9.14 3.13 9.92
CA MET A 67 -7.80 2.56 9.72
C MET A 67 -7.60 1.27 10.52
N ALA A 68 -8.07 1.18 11.77
CA ALA A 68 -7.99 -0.05 12.57
C ALA A 68 -8.66 -1.28 11.90
N ARG A 69 -9.59 -1.06 10.97
CA ARG A 69 -10.33 -2.11 10.26
C ARG A 69 -9.86 -2.30 8.82
N ILE A 70 -9.23 -1.29 8.24
CA ILE A 70 -8.75 -1.25 6.85
C ILE A 70 -7.27 -1.63 6.76
N ASP A 71 -6.47 -1.28 7.76
CA ASP A 71 -5.03 -1.49 7.80
C ASP A 71 -4.62 -2.99 7.75
N PRO A 72 -5.36 -3.93 8.38
CA PRO A 72 -5.16 -5.38 8.15
C PRO A 72 -5.50 -5.85 6.74
N HIS A 73 -6.08 -4.99 5.91
CA HIS A 73 -6.43 -5.28 4.51
C HIS A 73 -5.55 -4.52 3.52
N LEU A 74 -4.77 -3.51 3.95
CA LEU A 74 -3.98 -2.64 3.06
C LEU A 74 -2.49 -2.61 3.38
N THR A 75 -2.06 -2.70 4.64
CA THR A 75 -0.70 -2.29 5.01
C THR A 75 -0.09 -2.93 6.25
N PHE A 76 -0.61 -4.02 6.82
CA PHE A 76 0.19 -4.66 7.86
C PHE A 76 1.34 -5.46 7.26
N GLY A 77 2.53 -4.90 7.47
CA GLY A 77 3.86 -5.43 7.24
C GLY A 77 4.82 -4.68 8.18
N HIS A 78 4.41 -4.46 9.43
CA HIS A 78 5.28 -3.94 10.48
C HIS A 78 5.26 -4.91 11.65
N GLN A 79 6.44 -5.45 11.99
CA GLN A 79 6.66 -6.11 13.27
C GLN A 79 6.53 -5.03 14.36
N THR A 80 5.36 -4.87 14.97
CA THR A 80 5.34 -4.24 16.30
C THR A 80 5.89 -5.26 17.28
N PHE A 81 7.10 -5.02 17.76
CA PHE A 81 7.67 -5.71 18.91
C PHE A 81 6.91 -5.22 20.16
N ASP A 82 5.71 -5.75 20.38
CA ASP A 82 5.09 -5.67 21.70
C ASP A 82 5.60 -6.81 22.57
N THR A 83 5.75 -6.54 23.86
CA THR A 83 6.22 -7.50 24.87
C THR A 83 5.19 -8.58 25.18
N SER A 84 4.07 -8.63 24.45
CA SER A 84 2.98 -9.61 24.59
C SER A 84 3.00 -10.71 23.53
N GLY A 85 3.98 -10.73 22.61
CA GLY A 85 4.17 -11.87 21.72
C GLY A 85 3.02 -12.07 20.72
N CYS A 86 2.27 -11.01 20.42
CA CYS A 86 1.21 -11.03 19.43
C CYS A 86 1.84 -10.90 18.04
N GLN A 87 2.16 -12.02 17.39
CA GLN A 87 2.65 -12.03 16.02
C GLN A 87 1.53 -11.57 15.07
N ALA A 88 1.52 -10.28 14.73
CA ALA A 88 0.69 -9.75 13.65
C ALA A 88 1.37 -10.08 12.31
N ASP A 89 1.03 -11.24 11.76
CA ASP A 89 1.47 -11.63 10.42
C ASP A 89 0.88 -10.66 9.39
N GLY A 90 1.76 -9.84 8.85
CA GLY A 90 1.44 -8.92 7.79
C GLY A 90 0.96 -9.65 6.54
N CYS A 91 -0.32 -9.49 6.20
CA CYS A 91 -0.93 -10.16 5.08
C CYS A 91 -1.14 -9.17 3.92
N GLU A 92 -0.36 -9.37 2.86
CA GLU A 92 -0.60 -8.95 1.46
C GLU A 92 0.20 -7.74 0.92
N VAL A 93 1.38 -8.01 0.33
CA VAL A 93 2.00 -7.14 -0.67
C VAL A 93 1.48 -7.56 -2.05
N CYS A 94 0.40 -6.94 -2.53
CA CYS A 94 -0.08 -7.16 -3.90
C CYS A 94 0.69 -6.26 -4.87
N LEU A 95 1.22 -6.84 -5.95
CA LEU A 95 1.77 -6.04 -7.05
C LEU A 95 0.60 -5.41 -7.80
N ASP A 96 0.52 -4.09 -7.83
CA ASP A 96 -0.49 -3.36 -8.59
C ASP A 96 -0.22 -3.52 -10.10
N VAL A 97 -0.91 -4.48 -10.74
CA VAL A 97 -0.76 -4.75 -12.17
C VAL A 97 -1.51 -3.71 -13.01
N ILE A 98 -2.70 -3.27 -12.56
CA ILE A 98 -3.58 -2.36 -13.30
C ILE A 98 -4.12 -1.23 -12.42
N LYS A 99 -3.85 0.02 -12.82
CA LYS A 99 -4.28 1.24 -12.10
C LYS A 99 -5.81 1.35 -11.91
N HIS A 100 -6.61 0.86 -12.86
CA HIS A 100 -8.08 0.89 -12.78
C HIS A 100 -8.63 0.16 -11.54
N ASN A 101 -8.02 -0.94 -11.13
CA ASN A 101 -8.53 -1.73 -10.00
C ASN A 101 -8.18 -1.08 -8.65
N LEU A 102 -7.07 -0.35 -8.59
CA LEU A 102 -6.72 0.50 -7.47
C LEU A 102 -7.72 1.66 -7.30
N GLN A 103 -8.21 2.22 -8.41
CA GLN A 103 -9.16 3.35 -8.37
C GLN A 103 -10.41 3.03 -7.53
N GLN A 104 -10.95 1.81 -7.63
CA GLN A 104 -12.12 1.41 -6.86
C GLN A 104 -11.91 1.46 -5.34
N LEU A 105 -10.67 1.18 -4.90
CA LEU A 105 -10.30 1.24 -3.49
C LEU A 105 -10.06 2.69 -3.06
N THR A 106 -9.36 3.45 -3.90
CA THR A 106 -9.11 4.88 -3.72
C THR A 106 -10.40 5.69 -3.61
N ASP A 107 -11.41 5.37 -4.42
CA ASP A 107 -12.72 6.03 -4.40
C ASP A 107 -13.43 5.83 -3.06
N VAL A 108 -13.37 4.63 -2.48
CA VAL A 108 -13.95 4.33 -1.17
C VAL A 108 -13.26 5.12 -0.06
N GLN A 109 -11.93 5.25 -0.12
CA GLN A 109 -11.18 6.04 0.87
C GLN A 109 -11.50 7.54 0.76
N HIS A 110 -11.54 8.09 -0.46
CA HIS A 110 -11.92 9.48 -0.68
C HIS A 110 -13.36 9.77 -0.23
N GLU A 111 -14.30 8.88 -0.53
CA GLU A 111 -15.68 9.01 -0.08
C GLU A 111 -15.77 8.98 1.45
N PHE A 112 -15.05 8.07 2.10
CA PHE A 112 -14.99 7.99 3.55
C PHE A 112 -14.49 9.30 4.17
N LEU A 113 -13.34 9.81 3.73
CA LEU A 113 -12.77 11.06 4.25
C LEU A 113 -13.67 12.26 3.99
N ARG A 114 -14.27 12.37 2.80
CA ARG A 114 -15.23 13.44 2.49
C ARG A 114 -16.44 13.40 3.43
N ARG A 115 -17.02 12.21 3.64
CA ARG A 115 -18.16 12.02 4.55
C ARG A 115 -17.79 12.34 6.01
N LEU A 116 -16.58 11.97 6.43
CA LEU A 116 -16.11 12.21 7.79
C LEU A 116 -15.88 13.69 8.07
N LEU A 117 -15.32 14.42 7.11
CA LEU A 117 -15.06 15.85 7.20
C LEU A 117 -16.30 16.72 6.86
N GLY A 118 -17.43 16.10 6.50
CA GLY A 118 -18.63 16.82 6.06
C GLY A 118 -18.48 17.56 4.72
N LEU A 119 -17.50 17.14 3.92
CA LEU A 119 -17.23 17.72 2.60
C LEU A 119 -18.18 17.15 1.55
N HIS A 120 -18.50 17.96 0.54
CA HIS A 120 -19.30 17.50 -0.59
C HIS A 120 -18.60 16.37 -1.36
N SER A 121 -19.36 15.46 -1.97
CA SER A 121 -18.83 14.31 -2.74
C SER A 121 -17.91 14.71 -3.89
N ARG A 122 -18.05 15.94 -4.39
CA ARG A 122 -17.23 16.55 -5.45
C ARG A 122 -16.15 17.51 -4.94
N SER A 123 -15.87 17.53 -3.63
CA SER A 123 -14.81 18.36 -3.06
C SER A 123 -13.44 18.01 -3.66
N ILE A 124 -12.60 19.03 -3.86
CA ILE A 124 -11.29 18.92 -4.51
C ILE A 124 -10.39 17.98 -3.70
N LEU A 125 -9.88 16.93 -4.35
CA LEU A 125 -8.99 15.94 -3.73
C LEU A 125 -7.66 16.54 -3.27
N ALA A 126 -7.19 17.60 -3.95
CA ALA A 126 -5.94 18.27 -3.63
C ALA A 126 -5.91 18.77 -2.17
N HIS A 127 -7.05 19.16 -1.60
CA HIS A 127 -7.11 19.58 -0.20
C HIS A 127 -6.85 18.40 0.75
N LEU A 128 -7.43 17.23 0.49
CA LEU A 128 -7.20 16.01 1.29
C LEU A 128 -5.75 15.53 1.18
N ALA A 129 -5.17 15.57 -0.02
CA ALA A 129 -3.78 15.20 -0.23
C ALA A 129 -2.84 16.16 0.51
N SER A 130 -3.11 17.46 0.44
CA SER A 130 -2.32 18.49 1.14
C SER A 130 -2.39 18.33 2.65
N THR A 131 -3.58 18.08 3.22
CA THR A 131 -3.72 17.87 4.68
C THR A 131 -3.02 16.60 5.15
N ALA A 132 -3.16 15.49 4.42
CA ALA A 132 -2.47 14.23 4.75
C ALA A 132 -0.94 14.36 4.68
N TYR A 133 -0.43 15.12 3.70
CA TYR A 133 0.99 15.44 3.59
C TYR A 133 1.48 16.30 4.75
N LEU A 134 0.78 17.39 5.08
CA LEU A 134 1.16 18.28 6.19
C LEU A 134 1.12 17.56 7.53
N ASP A 135 0.12 16.71 7.76
CA ASP A 135 0.01 15.90 8.98
C ASP A 135 1.18 14.92 9.12
N SER A 136 1.51 14.19 8.05
CA SER A 136 2.67 13.29 8.09
C SER A 136 4.01 14.02 8.14
N LEU A 137 4.10 15.24 7.60
CA LEU A 137 5.31 16.05 7.68
C LEU A 137 5.52 16.50 9.13
N ARG A 138 4.43 16.92 9.79
CA ARG A 138 4.45 17.26 11.21
C ARG A 138 4.90 16.08 12.06
N LEU A 139 4.34 14.89 11.86
CA LEU A 139 4.77 13.67 12.57
C LEU A 139 6.27 13.42 12.39
N ALA A 140 6.77 13.52 11.15
CA ALA A 140 8.18 13.32 10.87
C ALA A 140 9.10 14.38 11.52
N LEU A 141 8.65 15.63 11.64
CA LEU A 141 9.36 16.70 12.33
C LEU A 141 9.37 16.51 13.85
N ASP A 142 8.28 15.99 14.40
CA ASP A 142 8.12 15.67 15.82
C ASP A 142 8.86 14.36 16.21
N GLY A 143 9.42 13.64 15.23
CA GLY A 143 10.13 12.36 15.43
C GLY A 143 9.22 11.15 15.61
N GLU A 144 7.94 11.31 15.34
CA GLU A 144 6.92 10.27 15.43
C GLU A 144 6.86 9.41 14.15
N PRO A 145 6.49 8.12 14.25
CA PRO A 145 6.39 7.24 13.11
C PRO A 145 5.27 7.68 12.15
N GLY A 146 5.56 7.64 10.86
CA GLY A 146 4.60 7.94 9.79
C GLY A 146 5.17 7.67 8.40
N TRP A 147 4.32 7.75 7.38
CA TRP A 147 4.73 7.35 6.03
C TRP A 147 5.86 8.24 5.46
N ILE A 148 5.93 9.53 5.81
CA ILE A 148 7.06 10.39 5.42
C ILE A 148 8.36 9.96 6.12
N SER A 149 8.34 9.62 7.41
CA SER A 149 9.55 9.15 8.10
C SER A 149 10.01 7.81 7.53
N ASP A 150 9.07 6.92 7.18
CA ASP A 150 9.35 5.63 6.57
C ASP A 150 9.98 5.81 5.18
N ILE A 151 9.44 6.70 4.35
CA ILE A 151 10.04 7.04 3.05
C ILE A 151 11.47 7.58 3.25
N CYS A 152 11.67 8.54 4.15
CA CYS A 152 13.01 9.06 4.45
C CYS A 152 13.98 7.95 4.89
N TYR A 153 13.51 7.02 5.73
CA TYR A 153 14.31 5.88 6.18
C TYR A 153 14.65 4.93 5.03
N VAL A 154 13.67 4.55 4.22
CA VAL A 154 13.85 3.64 3.08
C VAL A 154 14.83 4.24 2.06
N LEU A 155 14.66 5.52 1.71
CA LEU A 155 15.52 6.18 0.73
C LEU A 155 16.98 6.32 1.20
N ARG A 156 17.20 6.50 2.51
CA ARG A 156 18.55 6.46 3.12
C ARG A 156 19.12 5.06 3.19
N SER A 157 18.26 4.05 3.30
CA SER A 157 18.65 2.64 3.40
C SER A 157 18.88 1.97 2.04
N LEU A 158 18.65 2.68 0.93
CA LEU A 158 19.01 2.20 -0.39
C LEU A 158 20.53 2.09 -0.53
N PRO A 159 21.06 1.14 -1.33
CA PRO A 159 22.50 0.96 -1.51
C PRO A 159 23.21 2.21 -2.03
N THR A 160 22.52 2.98 -2.87
CA THR A 160 22.87 4.34 -3.22
C THR A 160 21.86 5.24 -2.50
N PRO A 161 22.25 5.93 -1.41
CA PRO A 161 21.33 6.77 -0.66
C PRO A 161 20.74 7.86 -1.56
N VAL A 162 19.41 7.94 -1.61
CA VAL A 162 18.69 8.98 -2.35
C VAL A 162 18.38 10.12 -1.39
N GLN A 163 18.84 11.32 -1.71
CA GLN A 163 18.48 12.50 -0.91
C GLN A 163 17.03 12.88 -1.17
N PHE A 164 16.27 13.05 -0.09
CA PHE A 164 14.87 13.43 -0.14
C PHE A 164 14.60 14.45 0.97
N SER A 165 14.13 15.64 0.58
CA SER A 165 13.74 16.69 1.51
C SER A 165 12.22 16.81 1.53
N PRO A 166 11.56 16.38 2.63
CA PRO A 166 10.11 16.33 2.67
C PRO A 166 9.45 17.70 2.89
N GLN A 167 10.19 18.79 3.10
CA GLN A 167 9.62 20.10 3.50
C GLN A 167 9.17 20.97 2.32
N ASN A 168 9.66 20.71 1.11
CA ASN A 168 9.41 21.53 -0.09
C ASN A 168 9.12 20.66 -1.32
N LEU A 169 8.10 19.80 -1.24
CA LEU A 169 7.73 18.95 -2.36
C LEU A 169 7.12 19.75 -3.51
N THR A 170 7.80 19.77 -4.64
CA THR A 170 7.28 20.21 -5.94
C THR A 170 7.16 19.01 -6.88
N ALA A 171 6.35 19.14 -7.94
CA ALA A 171 6.23 18.10 -8.96
C ALA A 171 7.59 17.72 -9.58
N GLU A 172 8.49 18.70 -9.73
CA GLU A 172 9.84 18.51 -10.23
C GLU A 172 10.70 17.71 -9.25
N THR A 173 10.77 18.12 -7.98
CA THR A 173 11.55 17.39 -6.96
C THR A 173 11.07 15.94 -6.77
N VAL A 174 9.76 15.70 -6.92
CA VAL A 174 9.20 14.33 -6.87
C VAL A 174 9.66 13.53 -8.09
N ALA A 175 9.61 14.10 -9.29
CA ALA A 175 10.06 13.43 -10.50
C ALA A 175 11.57 13.11 -10.46
N GLU A 176 12.39 14.04 -9.97
CA GLU A 176 13.82 13.83 -9.75
C GLU A 176 14.08 12.70 -8.75
N THR A 177 13.34 12.69 -7.63
CA THR A 177 13.46 11.63 -6.61
C THR A 177 13.10 10.26 -7.20
N ILE A 178 12.02 10.17 -7.99
CA ILE A 178 11.62 8.92 -8.67
C ILE A 178 12.74 8.45 -9.60
N SER A 179 13.29 9.33 -10.43
CA SER A 179 14.39 8.99 -11.35
C SER A 179 15.65 8.52 -10.61
N ALA A 180 15.97 9.15 -9.48
CA ALA A 180 17.09 8.74 -8.62
C ALA A 180 16.88 7.35 -8.01
N ILE A 181 15.65 7.04 -7.56
CA ILE A 181 15.28 5.71 -7.06
C ILE A 181 15.42 4.66 -8.17
N GLU A 182 14.88 4.92 -9.36
CA GLU A 182 14.96 4.00 -10.50
C GLU A 182 16.42 3.70 -10.88
N THR A 183 17.28 4.72 -10.85
CA THR A 183 18.70 4.58 -11.11
C THR A 183 19.39 3.73 -10.04
N ALA A 184 19.14 4.02 -8.75
CA ALA A 184 19.71 3.27 -7.63
C ALA A 184 19.27 1.79 -7.64
N CYS A 185 18.00 1.52 -7.93
CA CYS A 185 17.45 0.17 -8.07
C CYS A 185 18.08 -0.56 -9.27
N SER A 186 18.21 0.10 -10.43
CA SER A 186 18.82 -0.48 -11.63
C SER A 186 20.28 -0.85 -11.41
N GLN A 187 21.05 0.03 -10.76
CA GLN A 187 22.43 -0.25 -10.38
C GLN A 187 22.53 -1.45 -9.44
N ARG A 188 21.66 -1.54 -8.42
CA ARG A 188 21.61 -2.68 -7.51
C ARG A 188 21.28 -3.98 -8.23
N LEU A 189 20.29 -3.95 -9.13
CA LEU A 189 19.93 -5.12 -9.93
C LEU A 189 21.09 -5.56 -10.83
N ALA A 190 21.77 -4.62 -11.49
CA ALA A 190 22.94 -4.92 -12.33
C ALA A 190 24.09 -5.54 -11.51
N VAL A 191 24.39 -5.00 -10.33
CA VAL A 191 25.40 -5.57 -9.41
C VAL A 191 24.96 -6.95 -8.91
N SER A 192 23.69 -7.11 -8.53
CA SER A 192 23.14 -8.39 -8.05
C SER A 192 23.15 -9.45 -9.15
N LEU A 193 22.82 -9.09 -10.39
CA LEU A 193 22.86 -10.01 -11.53
C LEU A 193 24.30 -10.34 -11.94
N GLY A 194 25.21 -9.36 -11.91
CA GLY A 194 26.64 -9.59 -12.16
C GLY A 194 27.29 -10.52 -11.13
N THR A 195 26.94 -10.36 -9.85
CA THR A 195 27.39 -11.26 -8.77
C THR A 195 26.71 -12.63 -8.81
N MET A 196 25.42 -12.70 -9.18
CA MET A 196 24.67 -13.95 -9.36
C MET A 196 24.89 -14.64 -10.71
N ALA A 197 25.62 -14.05 -11.67
CA ALA A 197 25.95 -14.69 -12.95
C ALA A 197 26.76 -15.99 -12.81
N SER A 198 27.38 -16.20 -11.63
CA SER A 198 28.00 -17.47 -11.24
C SER A 198 27.02 -18.54 -10.74
N ARG A 199 25.78 -18.15 -10.38
CA ARG A 199 24.73 -19.00 -9.77
C ARG A 199 23.47 -19.17 -10.63
N LEU A 200 23.38 -18.50 -11.79
CA LEU A 200 22.23 -18.56 -12.70
C LEU A 200 22.62 -19.18 -14.06
N PRO A 201 22.77 -20.52 -14.15
CA PRO A 201 22.94 -21.20 -15.44
C PRO A 201 21.70 -21.12 -16.34
N LEU A 202 20.53 -20.74 -15.80
CA LEU A 202 19.24 -20.75 -16.52
C LEU A 202 19.00 -19.56 -17.46
N ILE A 203 19.77 -18.47 -17.36
CA ILE A 203 19.63 -17.29 -18.25
C ILE A 203 20.64 -17.33 -19.40
N LYS A 204 21.65 -18.21 -19.34
CA LYS A 204 22.53 -18.53 -20.48
C LYS A 204 21.89 -19.61 -21.34
N GLY A 205 20.73 -19.30 -21.92
CA GLY A 205 20.19 -20.05 -23.03
C GLY A 205 21.10 -19.88 -24.25
N ARG A 206 21.41 -21.00 -24.91
CA ARG A 206 22.05 -21.07 -26.23
C ARG A 206 21.32 -20.22 -27.27
#